data_AF-A0A370F496-F1
#
_entry.id   AF-A0A370F496-F1
#
_cell.length_a   1.000
_cell.length_b   1.000
_cell.length_c   1.000
_cell.angle_alpha   90.00
_cell.angle_beta   90.00
_cell.angle_gamma   90.00
#
_symmetry.space_group_name_H-M   'P 1'
#
loop_
_entity.id
_entity.type
_entity.pdbx_description
1 polymer ?
#
loop_
_entity_poly.entity_id
_entity_poly.type
_entity_poly.pdbx_seq_one_letter_code
_entity_poly.pdbx_strand_id
1 'polypeptide(L)'
;MPAYPFGIKYLDVISIIKCKVHKFARMTGQNSENKLTEGEDYYLSPEGYKVFTERFHLKRGYCCKSGCRHCPYGYDKKTGTFKK
;
A
#
# COMPACT_ATOMS: atom_id res chain seq x y z
N MET A 1 -29.71 22.39 40.59
CA MET A 1 -30.88 21.51 40.79
C MET A 1 -31.60 21.48 39.45
N PRO A 2 -31.54 20.37 38.70
CA PRO A 2 -32.29 19.15 39.01
C PRO A 2 -31.40 17.93 39.26
N ALA A 3 -31.85 17.07 40.17
CA ALA A 3 -31.26 15.78 40.48
C ALA A 3 -31.79 14.74 39.48
N TYR A 4 -30.90 14.14 38.69
CA TYR A 4 -31.25 13.01 37.82
C TYR A 4 -30.93 11.69 38.54
N PRO A 5 -31.93 10.83 38.75
CA PRO A 5 -31.78 9.57 39.47
C PRO A 5 -31.22 8.47 38.56
N PHE A 6 -30.62 7.46 39.21
CA PHE A 6 -30.44 6.09 38.70
C PHE A 6 -29.31 5.80 37.69
N GLY A 7 -28.08 5.83 38.21
CA GLY A 7 -26.82 5.44 37.56
C GLY A 7 -26.60 3.94 37.32
N ILE A 8 -27.62 3.16 36.93
CA ILE A 8 -27.43 1.75 36.51
C ILE A 8 -27.10 1.66 35.01
N LYS A 9 -27.47 2.67 34.21
CA LYS A 9 -27.19 2.72 32.76
C LYS A 9 -25.71 2.97 32.42
N TYR A 10 -24.88 3.36 33.40
CA TYR A 10 -23.46 3.67 33.17
C TYR A 10 -22.58 2.40 33.08
N LEU A 11 -23.02 1.28 33.65
CA LEU A 11 -22.30 0.01 33.53
C LEU A 11 -22.57 -0.70 32.20
N ASP A 12 -23.75 -0.52 31.60
CA ASP A 12 -24.06 -1.05 30.26
C ASP A 12 -23.22 -0.38 29.16
N VAL A 13 -22.94 0.93 29.26
CA VAL A 13 -22.06 1.61 28.29
C VAL A 13 -20.61 1.15 28.41
N ILE A 14 -20.10 0.84 29.61
CA ILE A 14 -18.74 0.29 29.79
C ILE A 14 -18.63 -1.14 29.20
N SER A 15 -19.68 -1.95 29.33
CA SER A 15 -19.76 -3.29 28.71
C SER A 15 -19.81 -3.22 27.18
N ILE A 16 -20.62 -2.30 26.62
CA ILE A 16 -20.70 -2.03 25.18
C ILE A 16 -19.35 -1.52 24.62
N ILE A 17 -18.63 -0.68 25.37
CA ILE A 17 -17.31 -0.15 24.96
C ILE A 17 -16.25 -1.25 24.98
N LYS A 18 -16.22 -2.16 25.97
CA LYS A 18 -15.23 -3.26 26.02
C LYS A 18 -15.43 -4.32 24.93
N CYS A 19 -16.67 -4.66 24.58
CA CYS A 19 -16.96 -5.63 23.50
C CYS A 19 -16.57 -5.11 22.11
N LYS A 20 -16.56 -3.79 21.88
CA LYS A 20 -16.20 -3.21 20.57
C LYS A 20 -14.69 -3.14 20.34
N VAL A 21 -13.88 -3.12 21.41
CA VAL A 21 -12.41 -3.07 21.32
C VAL A 21 -11.81 -4.47 21.05
N HIS A 22 -12.44 -5.55 21.52
CA HIS A 22 -11.89 -6.91 21.33
C HIS A 22 -12.07 -7.47 19.91
N LYS A 23 -12.96 -6.88 19.09
CA LYS A 23 -13.12 -7.26 17.67
C LYS A 23 -12.17 -6.53 16.72
N PHE A 24 -11.43 -5.54 17.23
CA PHE A 24 -10.39 -4.80 16.49
C PHE A 24 -8.99 -5.38 16.73
N ALA A 25 -8.92 -6.65 17.16
CA ALA A 25 -7.67 -7.37 17.31
C ALA A 25 -7.20 -7.92 15.95
N ARG A 26 -6.09 -7.35 15.46
CA ARG A 26 -5.07 -7.97 14.58
C ARG A 26 -5.39 -8.11 13.08
N MET A 27 -5.27 -7.01 12.34
CA MET A 27 -4.77 -7.07 10.95
C MET A 27 -3.24 -6.93 10.96
N THR A 28 -2.52 -7.96 11.42
CA THR A 28 -1.08 -8.09 11.11
C THR A 28 -0.98 -8.91 9.83
N GLY A 29 -1.11 -8.25 8.68
CA GLY A 29 -1.21 -8.89 7.37
C GLY A 29 -0.27 -8.25 6.36
N GLN A 30 0.96 -8.76 6.34
CA GLN A 30 1.90 -8.75 5.20
C GLN A 30 2.27 -7.36 4.65
N ASN A 31 3.22 -6.69 5.30
CA ASN A 31 4.13 -5.81 4.57
C ASN A 31 5.06 -6.71 3.75
N SER A 32 4.67 -7.04 2.52
CA SER A 32 5.56 -7.70 1.57
C SER A 32 6.72 -6.75 1.29
N GLU A 33 7.85 -6.97 1.97
CA GLU A 33 9.09 -6.26 1.71
C GLU A 33 9.47 -6.50 0.24
N ASN A 34 9.15 -5.53 -0.61
CA ASN A 34 9.61 -5.49 -1.98
C ASN A 34 11.10 -5.13 -1.91
N LYS A 35 11.93 -6.14 -1.59
CA LYS A 35 13.37 -6.01 -1.44
C LYS A 35 13.96 -5.77 -2.82
N LEU A 36 14.02 -4.50 -3.20
CA LEU A 36 14.64 -4.05 -4.43
C LEU A 36 16.13 -4.33 -4.34
N THR A 37 16.63 -5.19 -5.21
CA THR A 37 18.04 -5.57 -5.20
C THR A 37 18.79 -4.63 -6.14
N GLU A 38 19.77 -3.91 -5.60
CA GLU A 38 20.63 -3.02 -6.38
C GLU A 38 21.46 -3.87 -7.36
N GLY A 39 21.36 -3.55 -8.65
CA GLY A 39 21.97 -4.34 -9.73
C GLY A 39 21.01 -5.29 -10.46
N GLU A 40 19.91 -5.72 -9.85
CA GLU A 40 18.90 -6.54 -10.54
C GLU A 40 17.70 -5.71 -11.02
N ASP A 41 17.15 -4.89 -10.12
CA ASP A 41 15.89 -4.19 -10.31
C ASP A 41 16.09 -2.73 -10.74
N TYR A 42 17.19 -2.12 -10.30
CA TYR A 42 17.57 -0.77 -10.67
C TYR A 42 19.09 -0.60 -10.64
N TYR A 43 19.58 0.34 -11.44
CA TYR A 43 20.96 0.83 -11.37
C TYR A 43 20.97 2.35 -11.21
N LEU A 44 22.04 2.87 -10.62
CA LEU A 44 22.28 4.29 -10.50
C LEU A 44 23.11 4.76 -11.70
N SER A 45 22.57 5.68 -12.49
CA SER A 45 23.34 6.38 -13.52
C SER A 45 24.41 7.25 -12.84
N PRO A 46 25.59 7.48 -13.46
CA PRO A 46 26.58 8.45 -12.96
C PRO A 46 26.01 9.87 -12.75
N GLU A 47 24.89 10.18 -13.39
CA GLU A 47 24.14 11.43 -13.22
C GLU A 47 23.23 11.44 -11.97
N GLY A 48 23.23 10.37 -11.16
CA GLY A 48 22.44 10.25 -9.93
C GLY A 48 21.00 9.76 -10.12
N TYR A 49 20.61 9.38 -11.34
CA TYR A 49 19.26 8.87 -11.62
C TYR A 49 19.13 7.38 -11.32
N LYS A 50 18.07 6.99 -10.60
CA LYS A 50 17.66 5.59 -10.44
C LYS A 50 16.93 5.13 -11.71
N VAL A 51 17.58 4.29 -12.50
CA VAL A 51 16.99 3.71 -13.71
C VAL A 51 16.50 2.31 -13.40
N PHE A 52 15.19 2.10 -13.55
CA PHE A 52 14.56 0.80 -13.36
C PHE A 52 14.71 -0.10 -14.60
N THR A 53 14.91 -1.39 -14.35
CA THR A 53 14.99 -2.43 -15.38
C THR A 53 13.61 -3.04 -15.65
N GLU A 54 13.51 -3.79 -16.75
CA GLU A 54 12.32 -4.59 -17.06
C GLU A 54 11.95 -5.55 -15.91
N ARG A 55 12.96 -6.19 -15.29
CA ARG A 55 12.76 -7.21 -14.24
C ARG A 55 12.01 -6.64 -13.05
N PHE A 56 12.29 -5.40 -12.67
CA PHE A 56 11.55 -4.69 -11.62
C PHE A 56 10.07 -4.52 -11.98
N HIS A 57 9.79 -4.14 -13.23
CA HIS A 57 8.42 -3.97 -13.68
C HIS A 57 7.64 -5.30 -13.75
N LEU A 58 8.31 -6.40 -14.06
CA LEU A 58 7.73 -7.75 -14.00
C LEU A 58 7.45 -8.20 -12.55
N LYS A 59 8.41 -8.01 -11.62
CA LYS A 59 8.21 -8.32 -10.19
C LYS A 59 7.04 -7.52 -9.58
N ARG A 60 6.83 -6.28 -10.03
CA ARG A 60 5.73 -5.41 -9.60
C ARG A 60 4.35 -5.91 -10.06
N GLY A 61 4.30 -6.64 -11.18
CA GLY A 61 3.07 -7.26 -11.70
C GLY A 61 2.03 -6.31 -12.31
N TYR A 62 2.33 -5.01 -12.44
CA TYR A 62 1.46 -4.05 -13.13
C TYR A 62 2.23 -2.89 -13.77
N CYS A 63 1.67 -2.33 -14.86
CA CYS A 63 2.24 -1.17 -15.53
C CYS A 63 1.85 0.14 -14.82
N CYS A 64 2.83 1.00 -14.55
CA CYS A 64 2.63 2.31 -13.92
C CYS A 64 2.17 3.42 -14.89
N LYS A 65 2.03 3.14 -16.20
CA LYS A 65 1.63 4.11 -17.24
C LYS A 65 2.51 5.37 -17.30
N SER A 66 3.73 5.32 -16.78
CA SER A 66 4.67 6.45 -16.76
C SER A 66 5.51 6.58 -18.05
N GLY A 67 5.38 5.62 -18.99
CA GLY A 67 6.15 5.60 -20.23
C GLY A 67 7.66 5.44 -20.01
N CYS A 68 8.02 4.40 -19.25
CA CYS A 68 9.38 3.97 -18.97
C CYS A 68 10.04 3.44 -20.25
N ARG A 69 11.35 3.67 -20.43
CA ARG A 69 12.10 3.18 -21.60
C ARG A 69 12.23 1.65 -21.63
N HIS A 70 12.28 1.01 -20.46
CA HIS A 70 12.37 -0.45 -20.30
C HIS A 70 11.04 -1.09 -19.89
N CYS A 71 9.93 -0.60 -20.45
CA CYS A 71 8.61 -1.13 -20.08
C CYS A 71 8.34 -2.47 -20.77
N PRO A 72 8.19 -3.59 -20.03
CA PRO A 72 7.84 -4.89 -20.63
C PRO A 72 6.45 -4.90 -21.27
N TYR A 73 5.58 -3.95 -20.89
CA TYR A 73 4.21 -3.86 -21.39
C TYR A 73 4.09 -3.01 -22.67
N GLY A 74 5.18 -2.40 -23.16
CA GLY A 74 5.13 -1.58 -24.37
C GLY A 74 4.18 -0.37 -24.26
N TYR A 75 4.15 0.28 -23.08
CA TYR A 75 3.28 1.42 -22.86
C TYR A 75 3.84 2.71 -23.49
N ASP A 76 3.12 3.23 -24.48
CA ASP A 76 3.43 4.49 -25.14
C ASP A 76 2.71 5.66 -24.47
N LYS A 77 3.45 6.51 -23.77
CA LYS A 77 2.92 7.74 -23.12
C LYS A 77 2.27 8.74 -24.11
N LYS A 78 2.63 8.68 -25.39
CA LYS A 78 2.08 9.59 -26.42
C LYS A 78 0.70 9.16 -26.91
N THR A 79 0.45 7.86 -27.00
CA THR A 79 -0.83 7.32 -27.52
C THR A 79 -1.70 6.74 -26.40
N GLY A 80 -1.18 6.60 -25.18
CA GLY A 80 -1.90 6.03 -24.04
C GLY A 80 -2.21 4.54 -24.21
N THR A 81 -1.58 3.87 -25.18
CA THR A 81 -1.87 2.49 -25.56
C THR A 81 -0.72 1.55 -25.19
N PHE A 82 -1.07 0.28 -24.97
CA PHE A 82 -0.11 -0.83 -24.86
C PHE A 82 0.06 -1.43 -26.25
N LYS A 83 1.28 -1.37 -26.80
CA LYS A 83 1.63 -2.05 -28.05
C LYS A 83 2.40 -3.31 -27.70
N LYS A 84 1.77 -4.47 -27.85
CA LYS A 84 2.42 -5.77 -27.76
C LYS A 84 2.13 -6.54 -29.03
#